data_AF-A0A968T7T0-F1
#
_entry.id   AF-A0A968T7T0-F1
#
_cell.length_a   1.000
_cell.length_b   1.000
_cell.length_c   1.000
_cell.angle_alpha   90.00
_cell.angle_beta   90.00
_cell.angle_gamma   90.00
#
_symmetry.space_group_name_H-M   'P 1'
#
loop_
_entity.id
_entity.type
_entity.pdbx_description
1 polymer ?
#
loop_
_entity_poly.entity_id
_entity_poly.type
_entity_poly.pdbx_seq_one_letter_code
_entity_poly.pdbx_strand_id
1 'polypeptide(L)'
;MTTEHTTAIDTRWVGMGFGLFSAMLLVYGLAREPLPPWGVVSALILLVVCAPLAGFSLQPSPRLARLRSLGLVILLAALALALVGLSGALVSPFWPALLLPMLAALLLMPGGAGAGVAAAIWAAYACFIVAMPPPMRVDSAAQWLLQSALVGLVGLVLERSISAQQRLQARTAARERALHDFLVVSNRLRVTAQPQRVLAYVAGAVQASGDFDCVTLSLLDWNHAQATVAVAVGARGRRLAAVEGLHIAWAEFERRLESGVRLGAYAISCATLPFRNLPDETHLLIPLSGQFDEPRGVLSVSVARAQEAVLLDALPLLELLANQAAAALDNVELYATLADRVQHATADLERNADELRAARDRAERSTRSRARSRLPSMSARCLSKPSNWWCAPQLPT
;
A
#
# COMPACT_ATOMS: atom_id res chain seq x y z
N MET A 1 -9.43 0.04 -14.19
CA MET A 1 -9.09 -1.24 -13.53
C MET A 1 -10.05 -1.42 -12.37
N THR A 2 -11.05 -2.28 -12.54
CA THR A 2 -11.95 -2.69 -11.46
C THR A 2 -11.15 -3.57 -10.51
N THR A 3 -10.95 -3.11 -9.28
CA THR A 3 -10.35 -3.91 -8.22
C THR A 3 -11.26 -5.09 -7.93
N GLU A 4 -10.99 -6.24 -8.54
CA GLU A 4 -11.59 -7.50 -8.15
C GLU A 4 -11.18 -7.75 -6.70
N HIS A 5 -12.12 -7.56 -5.78
CA HIS A 5 -11.97 -8.05 -4.42
C HIS A 5 -12.00 -9.58 -4.49
N THR A 6 -10.83 -10.18 -4.64
CA THR A 6 -10.64 -11.62 -4.50
C THR A 6 -11.02 -11.97 -3.07
N THR A 7 -12.23 -12.52 -2.91
CA THR A 7 -12.64 -13.10 -1.63
C THR A 7 -11.67 -14.21 -1.29
N ALA A 8 -11.22 -14.26 -0.04
CA ALA A 8 -10.19 -15.19 0.44
C ALA A 8 -10.45 -16.67 0.10
N ILE A 9 -11.73 -17.00 -0.09
CA ILE A 9 -12.22 -18.31 -0.45
C ILE A 9 -13.03 -18.13 -1.74
N ASP A 10 -12.65 -18.84 -2.79
CA ASP A 10 -13.43 -18.85 -4.03
C ASP A 10 -14.74 -19.61 -3.79
N THR A 11 -15.83 -18.85 -3.85
CA THR A 11 -17.22 -19.32 -3.66
C THR A 11 -17.58 -20.51 -4.55
N ARG A 12 -16.90 -20.71 -5.68
CA ARG A 12 -17.10 -21.86 -6.55
C ARG A 12 -16.72 -23.16 -5.86
N TRP A 13 -15.60 -23.18 -5.15
CA TRP A 13 -15.16 -24.36 -4.39
C TRP A 13 -16.06 -24.65 -3.20
N VAL A 14 -16.59 -23.61 -2.55
CA VAL A 14 -17.56 -23.78 -1.45
C VAL A 14 -18.86 -24.40 -1.97
N GLY A 15 -19.41 -23.88 -3.07
CA GLY A 15 -20.60 -24.44 -3.71
C GLY A 15 -20.39 -25.89 -4.16
N MET A 16 -19.26 -26.19 -4.80
CA MET A 16 -18.91 -27.57 -5.19
C MET A 16 -18.78 -28.49 -3.97
N GLY A 17 -18.13 -28.04 -2.90
CA GLY A 17 -18.00 -28.80 -1.65
C GLY A 17 -19.35 -29.09 -1.00
N PHE A 18 -20.25 -28.10 -0.95
CA PHE A 18 -21.61 -28.27 -0.41
C PHE A 18 -22.46 -29.22 -1.26
N GLY A 19 -22.35 -29.12 -2.59
CA GLY A 19 -23.01 -30.04 -3.51
C GLY A 19 -22.52 -31.48 -3.36
N LEU A 20 -21.20 -31.68 -3.31
CA LEU A 20 -20.57 -33.00 -3.13
C LEU A 20 -20.98 -33.62 -1.79
N PHE A 21 -20.93 -32.85 -0.70
CA PHE A 21 -21.34 -33.33 0.62
C PHE A 21 -22.82 -33.73 0.64
N SER A 22 -23.70 -32.93 0.04
CA SER A 22 -25.13 -33.24 -0.08
C SER A 22 -25.38 -34.49 -0.91
N ALA A 23 -24.64 -34.67 -2.01
CA ALA A 23 -24.74 -35.87 -2.85
C ALA A 23 -24.25 -37.11 -2.10
N MET A 24 -23.20 -37.01 -1.30
CA MET A 24 -22.74 -38.09 -0.42
C MET A 24 -23.80 -38.47 0.61
N LEU A 25 -24.50 -37.51 1.21
CA LEU A 25 -25.62 -37.79 2.12
C LEU A 25 -26.78 -38.51 1.41
N LEU A 26 -27.08 -38.13 0.17
CA LEU A 26 -28.09 -38.81 -0.64
C LEU A 26 -27.70 -40.26 -0.93
N VAL A 27 -26.48 -40.49 -1.41
CA VAL A 27 -25.95 -41.85 -1.67
C VAL A 27 -25.94 -42.68 -0.41
N TYR A 28 -25.49 -42.10 0.71
CA TYR A 28 -25.50 -42.76 2.01
C TYR A 28 -26.92 -43.17 2.44
N GLY A 29 -27.90 -42.30 2.25
CA GLY A 29 -29.30 -42.60 2.58
C GLY A 29 -29.88 -43.74 1.74
N LEU A 30 -29.61 -43.74 0.43
CA LEU A 30 -30.05 -44.81 -0.47
C LEU A 30 -29.35 -46.16 -0.20
N ALA A 31 -28.10 -46.13 0.26
CA ALA A 31 -27.34 -47.33 0.58
C ALA A 31 -27.76 -47.96 1.92
N ARG A 32 -28.16 -47.14 2.89
CA ARG A 32 -28.51 -47.61 4.24
C ARG A 32 -29.90 -48.25 4.30
N GLU A 33 -30.87 -47.70 3.58
CA GLU A 33 -32.22 -48.24 3.51
C GLU A 33 -32.67 -48.34 2.05
N PRO A 34 -33.04 -49.54 1.55
CA PRO A 34 -33.39 -49.72 0.14
C PRO A 34 -34.70 -48.99 -0.25
N LEU A 35 -35.55 -48.66 0.72
CA LEU A 35 -36.80 -47.92 0.53
C LEU A 35 -36.99 -46.88 1.64
N PRO A 36 -36.23 -45.77 1.62
CA PRO A 36 -36.43 -44.70 2.59
C PRO A 36 -37.82 -44.07 2.38
N PRO A 37 -38.44 -43.52 3.43
CA PRO A 37 -39.70 -42.81 3.27
C PRO A 37 -39.53 -41.67 2.27
N TRP A 38 -40.53 -41.49 1.38
CA TRP A 38 -40.47 -40.52 0.28
C TRP A 38 -40.09 -39.10 0.73
N GLY A 39 -40.53 -38.69 1.93
CA GLY A 39 -40.16 -37.43 2.55
C GLY A 39 -38.64 -37.24 2.70
N VAL A 40 -37.92 -38.27 3.13
CA VAL A 40 -36.45 -38.23 3.32
C VAL A 40 -35.74 -38.10 1.97
N VAL A 41 -36.16 -38.87 0.97
CA VAL A 41 -35.59 -38.81 -0.39
C VAL A 41 -35.81 -37.44 -1.01
N SER A 42 -37.03 -36.89 -0.90
CA SER A 42 -37.36 -35.55 -1.43
C SER A 42 -36.54 -34.44 -0.76
N ALA A 43 -36.34 -34.51 0.56
CA ALA A 43 -35.52 -33.55 1.30
C ALA A 43 -34.05 -33.63 0.89
N LEU A 44 -33.49 -34.83 0.69
CA LEU A 44 -32.11 -35.02 0.22
C LEU A 44 -31.91 -34.49 -1.20
N ILE A 45 -32.84 -34.74 -2.13
CA ILE A 45 -32.78 -34.20 -3.49
C ILE A 45 -32.81 -32.66 -3.45
N LEU A 46 -33.70 -32.08 -2.64
CA LEU A 46 -33.77 -30.62 -2.53
C LEU A 46 -32.49 -30.03 -1.90
N LEU A 47 -31.91 -30.73 -0.92
CA LEU A 47 -30.62 -30.35 -0.32
C LEU A 47 -29.49 -30.36 -1.35
N VAL A 48 -29.41 -31.37 -2.22
CA VAL A 48 -28.42 -31.46 -3.32
C VAL A 48 -28.51 -30.27 -4.28
N VAL A 49 -29.71 -29.72 -4.50
CA VAL A 49 -29.91 -28.54 -5.36
C VAL A 49 -29.66 -27.24 -4.60
N CYS A 50 -30.19 -27.11 -3.39
CA CYS A 50 -30.13 -25.86 -2.63
C CYS A 50 -28.75 -25.59 -2.01
N ALA A 51 -28.02 -26.62 -1.60
CA ALA A 51 -26.71 -26.47 -0.95
C ALA A 51 -25.65 -25.81 -1.85
N PRO A 52 -25.43 -26.23 -3.12
CA PRO A 52 -24.48 -25.55 -3.99
C PRO A 52 -24.92 -24.12 -4.32
N LEU A 53 -26.23 -23.88 -4.50
CA LEU A 53 -26.76 -22.53 -4.73
C LEU A 53 -26.46 -21.60 -3.56
N ALA A 54 -26.62 -22.08 -2.32
CA ALA A 54 -26.23 -21.31 -1.13
C ALA A 54 -24.73 -21.02 -1.13
N GLY A 55 -23.88 -22.01 -1.42
CA GLY A 55 -22.43 -21.84 -1.48
C GLY A 55 -21.97 -20.83 -2.54
N PHE A 56 -22.56 -20.86 -3.74
CA PHE A 56 -22.28 -19.87 -4.79
C PHE A 56 -22.80 -18.47 -4.44
N SER A 57 -23.86 -18.37 -3.64
CA SER A 57 -24.45 -17.09 -3.23
C SER A 57 -23.71 -16.36 -2.09
N LEU A 58 -22.63 -16.95 -1.55
CA LEU A 58 -21.84 -16.37 -0.45
C LEU A 58 -21.02 -15.13 -0.85
N GLN A 59 -21.10 -14.65 -2.09
CA GLN A 59 -20.36 -13.47 -2.53
C GLN A 59 -20.85 -12.18 -1.83
N PRO A 60 -19.92 -11.29 -1.45
CA PRO A 60 -20.26 -9.96 -0.94
C PRO A 60 -21.01 -9.19 -2.03
N SER A 61 -22.30 -9.01 -1.81
CA SER A 61 -23.24 -8.55 -2.83
C SER A 61 -24.14 -7.45 -2.23
N PRO A 62 -24.80 -6.62 -3.06
CA PRO A 62 -25.67 -5.54 -2.58
C PRO A 62 -26.75 -6.06 -1.61
N ARG A 63 -27.34 -5.17 -0.80
CA ARG A 63 -28.30 -5.50 0.27
C ARG A 63 -29.35 -6.55 -0.12
N LEU A 64 -29.86 -6.48 -1.35
CA LEU A 64 -30.89 -7.40 -1.86
C LEU A 64 -30.37 -8.85 -2.02
N ALA A 65 -29.12 -9.02 -2.44
CA ALA A 65 -28.49 -10.32 -2.58
C ALA A 65 -28.13 -10.92 -1.20
N ARG A 66 -27.82 -10.08 -0.21
CA ARG A 66 -27.67 -10.52 1.19
C ARG A 66 -28.97 -11.08 1.78
N LEU A 67 -30.12 -10.49 1.44
CA LEU A 67 -31.42 -11.02 1.86
C LEU A 67 -31.71 -12.38 1.19
N ARG A 68 -31.35 -12.54 -0.08
CA ARG A 68 -31.50 -13.81 -0.81
C ARG A 68 -30.63 -14.92 -0.22
N SER A 69 -29.37 -14.63 0.09
CA SER A 69 -28.47 -15.62 0.71
C SER A 69 -28.92 -15.99 2.12
N LEU A 70 -29.45 -15.04 2.90
CA LEU A 70 -30.08 -15.35 4.19
C LEU A 70 -31.31 -16.25 4.03
N GLY A 71 -32.17 -15.97 3.04
CA GLY A 71 -33.30 -16.82 2.72
C GLY A 71 -32.89 -18.25 2.36
N LEU A 72 -31.79 -18.41 1.61
CA LEU A 72 -31.23 -19.72 1.28
C LEU A 72 -30.66 -20.45 2.50
N VAL A 73 -29.98 -19.75 3.42
CA VAL A 73 -29.48 -20.34 4.67
C VAL A 73 -30.64 -20.82 5.54
N ILE A 74 -31.70 -20.01 5.67
CA ILE A 74 -32.91 -20.39 6.42
C ILE A 74 -33.59 -21.60 5.78
N LEU A 75 -33.71 -21.62 4.45
CA LEU A 75 -34.27 -22.76 3.72
C LEU A 75 -33.44 -24.03 3.94
N LEU A 76 -32.11 -23.94 3.88
CA LEU A 76 -31.22 -25.06 4.16
C LEU A 76 -31.33 -25.55 5.60
N ALA A 77 -31.43 -24.65 6.58
CA ALA A 77 -31.64 -25.01 7.97
C ALA A 77 -32.96 -25.76 8.16
N ALA A 78 -34.04 -25.26 7.56
CA ALA A 78 -35.35 -25.91 7.60
C ALA A 78 -35.31 -27.30 6.94
N LEU A 79 -34.64 -27.43 5.79
CA LEU A 79 -34.50 -28.73 5.10
C LEU A 79 -33.67 -29.73 5.89
N ALA A 80 -32.55 -29.30 6.48
CA ALA A 80 -31.72 -30.16 7.31
C ALA A 80 -32.47 -30.62 8.57
N LEU A 81 -33.21 -29.72 9.24
CA LEU A 81 -34.03 -30.07 10.41
C LEU A 81 -35.19 -31.00 10.03
N ALA A 82 -35.86 -30.76 8.91
CA ALA A 82 -36.92 -31.64 8.40
C ALA A 82 -36.38 -33.04 8.07
N LEU A 83 -35.22 -33.11 7.40
CA LEU A 83 -34.54 -34.37 7.09
C LEU A 83 -34.23 -35.15 8.36
N VAL A 84 -33.66 -34.50 9.37
CA VAL A 84 -33.35 -35.10 10.67
C VAL A 84 -34.63 -35.57 11.38
N GLY A 85 -35.68 -34.74 11.42
CA GLY A 85 -36.97 -35.11 12.03
C GLY A 85 -37.63 -36.31 11.36
N LEU A 86 -37.66 -36.35 10.03
CA LEU A 86 -38.28 -37.43 9.25
C LEU A 86 -37.52 -38.77 9.31
N SER A 87 -36.23 -38.74 9.67
CA SER A 87 -35.34 -39.91 9.69
C SER A 87 -35.05 -40.43 11.11
N GLY A 88 -35.87 -40.06 12.08
CA GLY A 88 -35.75 -40.57 13.46
C GLY A 88 -35.15 -39.59 14.47
N ALA A 89 -35.21 -38.28 14.19
CA ALA A 89 -34.80 -37.21 15.09
C ALA A 89 -33.34 -37.34 15.58
N LEU A 90 -33.06 -37.54 16.87
CA LEU A 90 -31.67 -37.57 17.38
C LEU A 90 -30.89 -38.84 17.06
N VAL A 91 -31.60 -39.94 16.76
CA VAL A 91 -30.97 -41.19 16.30
C VAL A 91 -30.74 -41.14 14.78
N SER A 92 -31.17 -40.05 14.13
CA SER A 92 -31.00 -39.86 12.70
C SER A 92 -29.51 -39.88 12.34
N PRO A 93 -29.12 -40.72 11.37
CA PRO A 93 -27.77 -40.70 10.85
C PRO A 93 -27.49 -39.47 9.97
N PHE A 94 -28.51 -38.65 9.69
CA PHE A 94 -28.42 -37.46 8.84
C PHE A 94 -28.22 -36.16 9.62
N TRP A 95 -27.95 -36.21 10.93
CA TRP A 95 -27.53 -35.02 11.69
C TRP A 95 -26.38 -34.22 11.03
N PRO A 96 -25.41 -34.82 10.29
CA PRO A 96 -24.37 -34.03 9.61
C PRO A 96 -24.91 -33.07 8.55
N ALA A 97 -26.15 -33.23 8.08
CA ALA A 97 -26.80 -32.28 7.18
C ALA A 97 -26.91 -30.87 7.80
N LEU A 98 -26.95 -30.75 9.12
CA LEU A 98 -26.95 -29.47 9.84
C LEU A 98 -25.64 -28.68 9.68
N LEU A 99 -24.54 -29.34 9.31
CA LEU A 99 -23.26 -28.68 9.07
C LEU A 99 -23.34 -27.71 7.89
N LEU A 100 -24.14 -28.03 6.86
CA LEU A 100 -24.31 -27.17 5.68
C LEU A 100 -24.83 -25.77 6.03
N PRO A 101 -26.01 -25.61 6.65
CA PRO A 101 -26.52 -24.29 7.01
C PRO A 101 -25.67 -23.60 8.09
N MET A 102 -25.03 -24.34 9.00
CA MET A 102 -24.12 -23.77 10.00
C MET A 102 -22.87 -23.17 9.34
N LEU A 103 -22.20 -23.90 8.46
CA LEU A 103 -21.05 -23.41 7.70
C LEU A 103 -21.45 -22.25 6.78
N ALA A 104 -22.60 -22.36 6.12
CA ALA A 104 -23.13 -21.27 5.30
C ALA A 104 -23.37 -19.99 6.14
N ALA A 105 -23.91 -20.11 7.36
CA ALA A 105 -24.11 -18.99 8.26
C ALA A 105 -22.78 -18.37 8.72
N LEU A 106 -21.80 -19.18 9.11
CA LEU A 106 -20.46 -18.72 9.51
C LEU A 106 -19.72 -17.99 8.38
N LEU A 107 -19.87 -18.48 7.14
CA LEU A 107 -19.24 -17.85 5.97
C LEU A 107 -19.97 -16.58 5.53
N LEU A 108 -21.30 -16.52 5.66
CA LEU A 108 -22.10 -15.36 5.24
C LEU A 108 -22.06 -14.20 6.25
N MET A 109 -21.98 -14.53 7.53
CA MET A 109 -22.04 -13.57 8.65
C MET A 109 -20.78 -13.69 9.51
N PRO A 110 -19.73 -12.91 9.24
CA PRO A 110 -18.49 -12.99 10.01
C PRO A 110 -18.71 -12.56 11.47
N GLY A 111 -17.97 -13.22 12.38
CA GLY A 111 -17.95 -12.93 13.82
C GLY A 111 -19.16 -13.48 14.58
N GLY A 112 -19.56 -12.77 15.65
CA GLY A 112 -20.56 -13.26 16.60
C GLY A 112 -21.95 -13.52 16.03
N ALA A 113 -22.34 -12.84 14.95
CA ALA A 113 -23.65 -13.03 14.32
C ALA A 113 -23.79 -14.42 13.67
N GLY A 114 -22.79 -14.84 12.88
CA GLY A 114 -22.79 -16.17 12.25
C GLY A 114 -22.69 -17.28 13.28
N ALA A 115 -21.86 -17.09 14.32
CA ALA A 115 -21.77 -18.02 15.44
C ALA A 115 -23.12 -18.15 16.17
N GLY A 116 -23.82 -17.04 16.39
CA GLY A 116 -25.16 -17.03 16.98
C GLY A 116 -26.20 -17.80 16.15
N VAL A 117 -26.21 -17.62 14.83
CA VAL A 117 -27.11 -18.36 13.92
C VAL A 117 -26.77 -19.86 13.92
N ALA A 118 -25.50 -20.22 13.84
CA ALA A 118 -25.06 -21.62 13.90
C ALA A 118 -25.46 -22.27 15.24
N ALA A 119 -25.27 -21.58 16.36
CA ALA A 119 -25.72 -22.02 17.68
C ALA A 119 -27.24 -22.17 17.76
N ALA A 120 -28.01 -21.27 17.14
CA ALA A 120 -29.46 -21.36 17.11
C ALA A 120 -29.96 -22.58 16.29
N ILE A 121 -29.33 -22.88 15.15
CA ILE A 121 -29.63 -24.09 14.35
C ILE A 121 -29.34 -25.34 15.18
N TRP A 122 -28.22 -25.36 15.88
CA TRP A 122 -27.84 -26.48 16.74
C TRP A 122 -28.76 -26.64 17.97
N ALA A 123 -29.20 -25.53 18.56
CA ALA A 123 -30.18 -25.53 19.64
C ALA A 123 -31.56 -26.01 19.17
N ALA A 124 -31.96 -25.67 17.94
CA ALA A 124 -33.19 -26.20 17.35
C ALA A 124 -33.15 -27.73 17.20
N TYR A 125 -31.98 -28.30 16.90
CA TYR A 125 -31.78 -29.75 16.92
C TYR A 125 -31.94 -30.35 18.34
N ALA A 126 -31.54 -29.62 19.39
CA ALA A 126 -31.74 -30.06 20.77
C ALA A 126 -33.23 -30.14 21.18
N CYS A 127 -34.14 -29.42 20.51
CA CYS A 127 -35.58 -29.50 20.79
C CYS A 127 -36.15 -30.92 20.59
N PHE A 128 -35.54 -31.72 19.70
CA PHE A 128 -35.90 -33.13 19.54
C PHE A 128 -35.65 -33.97 20.81
N ILE A 129 -34.77 -33.53 21.72
CA ILE A 129 -34.45 -34.25 22.98
C ILE A 129 -35.65 -34.15 23.93
N VAL A 130 -36.30 -32.99 23.94
CA VAL A 130 -37.46 -32.73 24.80
C VAL A 130 -38.65 -33.59 24.38
N ALA A 131 -38.80 -33.85 23.08
CA ALA A 131 -39.87 -34.68 22.53
C ALA A 131 -39.69 -36.19 22.81
N MET A 132 -38.52 -36.63 23.26
CA MET A 132 -38.23 -38.04 23.52
C MET A 132 -38.85 -38.57 24.83
N PRO A 133 -39.11 -39.90 24.92
CA PRO A 133 -39.46 -40.56 26.17
C PRO A 133 -38.37 -40.37 27.25
N PRO A 134 -38.74 -40.20 28.53
CA PRO A 134 -37.79 -39.97 29.64
C PRO A 134 -36.57 -40.91 29.70
N PRO A 135 -36.69 -42.24 29.51
CA PRO A 135 -35.54 -43.14 29.68
C PRO A 135 -34.44 -42.93 28.64
N MET A 136 -34.75 -42.37 27.45
CA MET A 136 -33.78 -42.18 26.37
C MET A 136 -33.17 -40.77 26.34
N ARG A 137 -33.66 -39.85 27.20
CA ARG A 137 -33.24 -38.44 27.19
C ARG A 137 -31.79 -38.25 27.62
N VAL A 138 -31.34 -39.00 28.63
CA VAL A 138 -29.99 -38.83 29.21
C VAL A 138 -28.92 -39.25 28.20
N ASP A 139 -29.07 -40.42 27.59
CA ASP A 139 -28.10 -40.93 26.59
C ASP A 139 -28.08 -40.05 25.33
N SER A 140 -29.26 -39.62 24.86
CA SER A 140 -29.36 -38.73 23.70
C SER A 140 -28.77 -37.34 24.01
N ALA A 141 -28.95 -36.82 25.22
CA ALA A 141 -28.36 -35.56 25.65
C ALA A 141 -26.83 -35.65 25.75
N ALA A 142 -26.30 -36.76 26.25
CA ALA A 142 -24.85 -37.01 26.29
C ALA A 142 -24.26 -37.08 24.87
N GLN A 143 -24.92 -37.78 23.94
CA GLN A 143 -24.49 -37.84 22.54
C GLN A 143 -24.55 -36.47 21.86
N TRP A 144 -25.62 -35.70 22.09
CA TRP A 144 -25.74 -34.33 21.59
C TRP A 144 -24.63 -33.44 22.14
N LEU A 145 -24.29 -33.52 23.42
CA LEU A 145 -23.18 -32.77 24.02
C LEU A 145 -21.83 -33.12 23.39
N LEU A 146 -21.56 -34.42 23.17
CA LEU A 146 -20.32 -34.86 22.54
C LEU A 146 -20.21 -34.40 21.08
N GLN A 147 -21.31 -34.48 20.33
CA GLN A 147 -21.39 -33.91 18.97
C GLN A 147 -21.21 -32.39 18.99
N SER A 148 -21.78 -31.70 19.98
CA SER A 148 -21.63 -30.25 20.14
C SER A 148 -20.16 -29.86 20.35
N ALA A 149 -19.43 -30.62 21.16
CA ALA A 149 -18.00 -30.39 21.38
C ALA A 149 -17.19 -30.59 20.09
N LEU A 150 -17.48 -31.63 19.31
CA LEU A 150 -16.80 -31.90 18.05
C LEU A 150 -17.08 -30.79 17.01
N VAL A 151 -18.35 -30.43 16.81
CA VAL A 151 -18.75 -29.38 15.87
C VAL A 151 -18.20 -28.02 16.30
N GLY A 152 -18.22 -27.73 17.60
CA GLY A 152 -17.64 -26.52 18.17
C GLY A 152 -16.14 -26.40 17.94
N LEU A 153 -15.39 -27.50 18.12
CA LEU A 153 -13.95 -27.54 17.89
C LEU A 153 -13.60 -27.33 16.41
N VAL A 154 -14.33 -27.98 15.49
CA VAL A 154 -14.16 -27.78 14.05
C VAL A 154 -14.49 -26.33 13.66
N GLY A 155 -15.58 -25.77 14.20
CA GLY A 155 -15.95 -24.37 13.98
C GLY A 155 -14.88 -23.39 14.44
N LEU A 156 -14.29 -23.60 15.62
CA LEU A 156 -13.22 -22.76 16.16
C LEU A 156 -11.95 -22.82 15.31
N VAL A 157 -11.54 -24.02 14.87
CA VAL A 157 -10.38 -24.20 13.99
C VAL A 157 -10.61 -23.50 12.66
N LEU A 158 -11.82 -23.62 12.09
CA LEU A 158 -12.18 -22.96 10.84
C LEU A 158 -12.21 -21.44 10.97
N GLU A 159 -12.81 -20.90 12.03
CA GLU A 159 -12.83 -19.45 12.27
C GLU A 159 -11.41 -18.90 12.43
N ARG A 160 -10.56 -19.61 13.19
CA ARG A 160 -9.16 -19.21 13.39
C ARG A 160 -8.35 -19.27 12.10
N SER A 161 -8.56 -20.28 11.26
CA SER A 161 -7.83 -20.41 9.98
C SER A 161 -8.26 -19.34 8.98
N ILE A 162 -9.57 -19.08 8.85
CA ILE A 162 -10.11 -18.02 7.98
C ILE A 162 -9.62 -16.65 8.45
N SER A 163 -9.70 -16.38 9.76
CA SER A 163 -9.22 -15.11 10.32
C SER A 163 -7.72 -14.91 10.10
N ALA A 164 -6.92 -15.98 10.22
CA ALA A 164 -5.49 -15.93 9.95
C ALA A 164 -5.21 -15.65 8.45
N GLN A 165 -5.90 -16.32 7.54
CA GLN A 165 -5.77 -16.10 6.10
C GLN A 165 -6.17 -14.68 5.68
N GLN A 166 -7.28 -14.16 6.22
CA GLN A 166 -7.72 -12.80 5.95
C GLN A 166 -6.69 -11.76 6.41
N ARG A 167 -6.08 -11.96 7.58
CA ARG A 167 -5.00 -11.09 8.07
C ARG A 167 -3.77 -11.15 7.15
N LEU A 168 -3.40 -12.34 6.69
CA LEU A 168 -2.28 -12.49 5.75
C LEU A 168 -2.57 -11.81 4.41
N GLN A 169 -3.76 -11.99 3.84
CA GLN A 169 -4.15 -11.34 2.60
C GLN A 169 -4.20 -9.81 2.72
N ALA A 170 -4.76 -9.30 3.82
CA ALA A 170 -4.76 -7.87 4.11
C ALA A 170 -3.33 -7.30 4.18
N ARG A 171 -2.40 -8.03 4.83
CA ARG A 171 -0.98 -7.66 4.88
C ARG A 171 -0.33 -7.70 3.49
N THR A 172 -0.57 -8.72 2.69
CA THR A 172 -0.01 -8.82 1.33
C THR A 172 -0.53 -7.70 0.44
N ALA A 173 -1.84 -7.43 0.47
CA ALA A 173 -2.44 -6.36 -0.31
C ALA A 173 -1.99 -4.96 0.15
N ALA A 174 -1.71 -4.77 1.45
CA ALA A 174 -1.13 -3.55 1.97
C ALA A 174 0.32 -3.37 1.48
N ARG A 175 1.14 -4.44 1.52
CA ARG A 175 2.51 -4.42 0.99
C ARG A 175 2.55 -4.14 -0.52
N GLU A 176 1.67 -4.78 -1.29
CA GLU A 176 1.59 -4.56 -2.74
C GLU A 176 1.21 -3.12 -3.08
N ARG A 177 0.22 -2.54 -2.39
CA ARG A 177 -0.13 -1.12 -2.52
C ARG A 177 1.06 -0.22 -2.17
N ALA A 178 1.72 -0.48 -1.05
CA ALA A 178 2.87 0.30 -0.61
C ALA A 178 4.04 0.24 -1.61
N LEU A 179 4.28 -0.93 -2.25
CA LEU A 179 5.27 -1.08 -3.33
C LEU A 179 4.87 -0.34 -4.61
N HIS A 180 3.59 -0.37 -4.98
CA HIS A 180 3.10 0.38 -6.13
C HIS A 180 3.26 1.89 -5.91
N ASP A 181 2.85 2.39 -4.75
CA ASP A 181 3.00 3.79 -4.36
C ASP A 181 4.47 4.19 -4.32
N PHE A 182 5.36 3.32 -3.84
CA PHE A 182 6.80 3.50 -3.90
C PHE A 182 7.30 3.71 -5.33
N LEU A 183 6.88 2.88 -6.29
CA LEU A 183 7.31 3.02 -7.70
C LEU A 183 6.84 4.35 -8.29
N VAL A 184 5.62 4.77 -7.96
CA VAL A 184 5.09 6.08 -8.38
C VAL A 184 5.92 7.23 -7.80
N VAL A 185 6.27 7.14 -6.51
CA VAL A 185 7.07 8.15 -5.82
C VAL A 185 8.49 8.19 -6.38
N SER A 186 9.15 7.04 -6.53
CA SER A 186 10.50 6.97 -7.12
C SER A 186 10.55 7.61 -8.51
N ASN A 187 9.56 7.35 -9.37
CA ASN A 187 9.46 8.01 -10.67
C ASN A 187 9.28 9.53 -10.57
N ARG A 188 8.49 10.01 -9.60
CA ARG A 188 8.34 11.47 -9.36
C ARG A 188 9.60 12.11 -8.82
N LEU A 189 10.33 11.41 -7.93
CA LEU A 189 11.58 11.90 -7.36
C LEU A 189 12.65 12.12 -8.42
N ARG A 190 12.74 11.23 -9.43
CA ARG A 190 13.69 11.37 -10.55
C ARG A 190 13.52 12.64 -11.38
N VAL A 191 12.31 13.20 -11.43
CA VAL A 191 11.99 14.37 -12.28
C VAL A 191 11.96 15.68 -11.46
N THR A 192 12.03 15.59 -10.13
CA THR A 192 11.83 16.75 -9.26
C THR A 192 13.15 17.44 -8.97
N ALA A 193 13.28 18.71 -9.35
CA ALA A 193 14.44 19.56 -9.08
C ALA A 193 14.33 20.41 -7.79
N GLN A 194 13.23 20.29 -7.05
CA GLN A 194 12.95 21.11 -5.85
C GLN A 194 13.02 20.24 -4.57
N PRO A 195 13.89 20.58 -3.60
CA PRO A 195 14.12 19.74 -2.43
C PRO A 195 12.88 19.64 -1.53
N GLN A 196 12.13 20.74 -1.34
CA GLN A 196 10.90 20.74 -0.55
C GLN A 196 9.84 19.80 -1.14
N ARG A 197 9.80 19.69 -2.47
CA ARG A 197 8.84 18.85 -3.18
C ARG A 197 9.22 17.37 -3.10
N VAL A 198 10.52 17.06 -3.15
CA VAL A 198 11.06 15.71 -2.87
C VAL A 198 10.60 15.24 -1.48
N LEU A 199 10.83 16.06 -0.46
CA LEU A 199 10.45 15.72 0.91
C LEU A 199 8.95 15.58 1.08
N ALA A 200 8.15 16.45 0.46
CA ALA A 200 6.70 16.35 0.52
C ALA A 200 6.18 15.03 -0.08
N TYR A 201 6.75 14.58 -1.20
CA TYR A 201 6.38 13.30 -1.80
C TYR A 201 6.80 12.11 -0.93
N VAL A 202 7.99 12.16 -0.34
CA VAL A 202 8.49 11.08 0.54
C VAL A 202 7.66 11.01 1.82
N ALA A 203 7.37 12.14 2.48
CA ALA A 203 6.53 12.15 3.68
C ALA A 203 5.12 11.60 3.39
N GLY A 204 4.53 11.98 2.25
CA GLY A 204 3.25 11.45 1.80
C GLY A 204 3.29 9.94 1.53
N ALA A 205 4.36 9.45 0.91
CA ALA A 205 4.58 8.03 0.65
C ALA A 205 4.74 7.23 1.95
N VAL A 206 5.53 7.75 2.89
CA VAL A 206 5.70 7.16 4.22
C VAL A 206 4.36 7.11 4.96
N GLN A 207 3.60 8.21 4.98
CA GLN A 207 2.28 8.23 5.60
C GLN A 207 1.26 7.30 4.90
N ALA A 208 1.41 7.04 3.60
CA ALA A 208 0.56 6.09 2.88
C ALA A 208 0.97 4.63 3.15
N SER A 209 2.26 4.39 3.45
CA SER A 209 2.79 3.05 3.72
C SER A 209 2.37 2.47 5.07
N GLY A 210 1.99 3.33 6.02
CA GLY A 210 1.43 2.95 7.31
C GLY A 210 0.64 4.09 7.91
N ASP A 211 -0.41 3.78 8.64
CA ASP A 211 -1.26 4.75 9.35
C ASP A 211 -0.51 5.35 10.57
N PHE A 212 0.63 5.98 10.32
CA PHE A 212 1.50 6.56 11.34
C PHE A 212 0.87 7.82 11.96
N ASP A 213 1.18 8.06 13.23
CA ASP A 213 0.65 9.21 13.98
C ASP A 213 1.40 10.51 13.64
N CYS A 214 2.67 10.39 13.24
CA CYS A 214 3.52 11.49 12.83
C CYS A 214 4.59 11.00 11.85
N VAL A 215 4.81 11.76 10.79
CA VAL A 215 5.93 11.60 9.86
C VAL A 215 6.54 12.97 9.65
N THR A 216 7.83 13.12 9.93
CA THR A 216 8.56 14.37 9.70
C THR A 216 9.80 14.12 8.88
N LEU A 217 10.12 15.05 7.99
CA LEU A 217 11.38 15.09 7.27
C LEU A 217 12.08 16.40 7.59
N SER A 218 13.27 16.27 8.17
CA SER A 218 14.12 17.40 8.51
C SER A 218 15.30 17.48 7.56
N LEU A 219 15.62 18.66 7.05
CA LEU A 219 16.84 18.94 6.30
C LEU A 219 17.93 19.42 7.23
N LEU A 220 19.15 18.94 7.04
CA LEU A 220 20.29 19.36 7.81
C LEU A 220 21.03 20.51 7.10
N ASP A 221 21.25 21.61 7.81
CA ASP A 221 22.14 22.68 7.42
C ASP A 221 23.44 22.58 8.24
N TRP A 222 24.50 22.10 7.59
CA TRP A 222 25.80 21.93 8.20
C TRP A 222 26.50 23.25 8.55
N ASN A 223 26.17 24.35 7.88
CA ASN A 223 26.79 25.65 8.19
C ASN A 223 26.39 26.14 9.59
N HIS A 224 25.16 25.80 10.01
CA HIS A 224 24.61 26.20 11.30
C HIS A 224 24.47 25.04 12.29
N ALA A 225 24.83 23.82 11.88
CA ALA A 225 24.61 22.58 12.63
C ALA A 225 23.15 22.41 13.11
N GLN A 226 22.19 22.75 12.26
CA GLN A 226 20.77 22.75 12.58
C GLN A 226 19.97 21.92 11.58
N ALA A 227 19.05 21.10 12.11
CA ALA A 227 18.04 20.40 11.35
C ALA A 227 16.76 21.24 11.33
N THR A 228 16.26 21.56 10.13
CA THR A 228 14.99 22.27 9.94
C THR A 228 13.92 21.30 9.49
N VAL A 229 12.79 21.23 10.20
CA VAL A 229 11.66 20.36 9.82
C VAL A 229 11.01 20.92 8.56
N ALA A 230 11.33 20.35 7.40
CA ALA A 230 10.82 20.83 6.11
C ALA A 230 9.39 20.38 5.84
N VAL A 231 9.02 19.19 6.32
CA VAL A 231 7.69 18.62 6.15
C VAL A 231 7.28 17.87 7.41
N ALA A 232 6.04 18.07 7.85
CA ALA A 232 5.44 17.33 8.95
C ALA A 232 4.01 16.92 8.61
N VAL A 233 3.74 15.62 8.64
CA VAL A 233 2.44 15.02 8.37
C VAL A 233 1.99 14.28 9.62
N GLY A 234 0.79 14.57 10.09
CA GLY A 234 0.17 13.90 11.23
C GLY A 234 -0.79 12.81 10.80
N ALA A 235 -1.39 12.16 11.80
CA ALA A 235 -2.43 11.16 11.62
C ALA A 235 -3.48 11.61 10.58
N ARG A 236 -3.87 10.69 9.69
CA ARG A 236 -4.81 10.90 8.56
C ARG A 236 -4.28 11.81 7.45
N GLY A 237 -2.97 12.03 7.35
CA GLY A 237 -2.35 12.75 6.23
C GLY A 237 -2.49 14.27 6.28
N ARG A 238 -2.87 14.85 7.43
CA ARG A 238 -2.95 16.31 7.59
C ARG A 238 -1.57 16.88 7.86
N ARG A 239 -1.21 18.01 7.21
CA ARG A 239 0.04 18.71 7.51
C ARG A 239 0.00 19.33 8.91
N LEU A 240 1.12 19.25 9.62
CA LEU A 240 1.30 19.79 10.96
C LEU A 240 2.08 21.12 10.88
N ALA A 241 1.38 22.19 10.52
CA ALA A 241 2.01 23.51 10.32
C ALA A 241 2.72 24.05 11.57
N ALA A 242 2.34 23.60 12.77
CA ALA A 242 3.02 23.98 14.01
C ALA A 242 4.41 23.35 14.19
N VAL A 243 4.70 22.27 13.44
CA VAL A 243 5.97 21.54 13.48
C VAL A 243 6.84 21.89 12.26
N GLU A 244 6.22 22.19 11.11
CA GLU A 244 6.94 22.65 9.91
C GLU A 244 7.67 23.98 10.19
N GLY A 245 8.94 24.06 9.81
CA GLY A 245 9.81 25.22 10.02
C GLY A 245 10.53 25.27 11.37
N LEU A 246 10.33 24.29 12.26
CA LEU A 246 11.10 24.23 13.51
C LEU A 246 12.58 23.96 13.21
N HIS A 247 13.45 24.77 13.84
CA HIS A 247 14.89 24.60 13.82
C HIS A 247 15.35 23.90 15.10
N ILE A 248 16.07 22.80 14.94
CA ILE A 248 16.50 21.92 16.02
C ILE A 248 18.00 21.73 15.89
N ALA A 249 18.75 21.80 16.98
CA ALA A 249 20.18 21.55 16.95
C ALA A 249 20.46 20.09 16.53
N TRP A 250 21.40 19.87 15.60
CA TRP A 250 21.77 18.53 15.14
C TRP A 250 22.16 17.60 16.29
N ALA A 251 22.86 18.13 17.30
CA ALA A 251 23.27 17.40 18.49
C ALA A 251 22.10 16.73 19.24
N GLU A 252 20.87 17.24 19.13
CA GLU A 252 19.70 16.60 19.72
C GLU A 252 19.25 15.35 18.97
N PHE A 253 19.41 15.32 17.65
CA PHE A 253 19.17 14.12 16.84
C PHE A 253 20.32 13.14 17.00
N GLU A 254 21.56 13.62 16.93
CA GLU A 254 22.78 12.82 17.10
C GLU A 254 22.75 12.03 18.41
N ARG A 255 22.48 12.69 19.54
CA ARG A 255 22.35 12.01 20.84
C ARG A 255 21.34 10.86 20.82
N ARG A 256 20.22 11.02 20.11
CA ARG A 256 19.17 9.99 19.99
C ARG A 256 19.55 8.88 19.04
N LEU A 257 20.28 9.21 17.96
CA LEU A 257 20.84 8.22 17.05
C LEU A 257 21.88 7.36 17.79
N GLU A 258 22.71 7.95 18.65
CA GLU A 258 23.71 7.23 19.45
C GLU A 258 23.09 6.40 20.59
N SER A 259 22.12 6.96 21.31
CA SER A 259 21.52 6.29 22.48
C SER A 259 20.40 5.30 22.14
N GLY A 260 19.89 5.34 20.90
CA GLY A 260 18.71 4.59 20.49
C GLY A 260 19.00 3.12 20.18
N VAL A 261 17.94 2.34 20.02
CA VAL A 261 18.03 0.91 19.67
C VAL A 261 17.96 0.76 18.16
N ARG A 262 19.02 0.22 17.55
CA ARG A 262 19.03 -0.06 16.11
C ARG A 262 18.04 -1.19 15.78
N LEU A 263 17.07 -0.90 14.90
CA LEU A 263 16.06 -1.87 14.46
C LEU A 263 16.30 -2.37 13.04
N GLY A 264 17.06 -1.64 12.23
CA GLY A 264 17.32 -1.96 10.82
C GLY A 264 18.75 -1.66 10.39
N ALA A 265 18.95 -1.50 9.09
CA ALA A 265 20.24 -1.10 8.54
C ALA A 265 20.62 0.31 9.01
N TYR A 266 19.68 1.25 9.01
CA TYR A 266 19.94 2.64 9.41
C TYR A 266 18.91 3.19 10.39
N ALA A 267 17.80 2.47 10.59
CA ALA A 267 16.74 2.94 11.47
C ALA A 267 17.04 2.70 12.96
N ILE A 268 16.76 3.73 13.75
CA ILE A 268 17.04 3.80 15.18
C ILE A 268 15.74 4.12 15.92
N SER A 269 15.35 3.25 16.85
CA SER A 269 14.20 3.47 17.72
C SER A 269 14.61 4.32 18.92
N CYS A 270 13.78 5.30 19.25
CA CYS A 270 13.94 6.15 20.41
C CYS A 270 12.60 6.44 21.09
N ALA A 271 12.65 6.67 22.41
CA ALA A 271 11.46 6.94 23.21
C ALA A 271 10.94 8.38 23.09
N THR A 272 11.75 9.33 22.58
CA THR A 272 11.35 10.74 22.48
C THR A 272 11.89 11.39 21.21
N LEU A 273 11.14 12.34 20.64
CA LEU A 273 11.62 13.28 19.62
C LEU A 273 11.83 14.67 20.22
N PRO A 274 12.72 15.50 19.64
CA PRO A 274 12.99 16.84 20.14
C PRO A 274 11.77 17.78 20.12
N PHE A 275 10.81 17.54 19.23
CA PHE A 275 9.59 18.33 19.07
C PHE A 275 8.31 17.56 19.45
N ARG A 276 8.42 16.29 19.86
CA ARG A 276 7.27 15.43 20.21
C ARG A 276 7.68 14.41 21.27
N ASN A 277 7.04 14.47 22.43
CA ASN A 277 7.29 13.55 23.53
C ASN A 277 5.96 13.10 24.15
N LEU A 278 5.42 12.00 23.63
CA LEU A 278 4.18 11.40 24.11
C LEU A 278 4.52 10.04 24.73
N PRO A 279 4.05 9.74 25.96
CA PRO A 279 4.53 8.59 26.75
C PRO A 279 4.15 7.23 26.14
N ASP A 280 3.09 7.19 25.33
CA ASP A 280 2.59 5.96 24.69
C ASP A 280 2.98 5.85 23.22
N GLU A 281 4.01 6.59 22.78
CA GLU A 281 4.51 6.53 21.41
C GLU A 281 5.91 5.91 21.33
N THR A 282 6.19 5.29 20.19
CA THR A 282 7.51 4.83 19.80
C THR A 282 7.91 5.57 18.54
N HIS A 283 9.13 6.09 18.52
CA HIS A 283 9.64 6.89 17.43
C HIS A 283 10.79 6.19 16.73
N LEU A 284 10.80 6.27 15.40
CA LEU A 284 11.86 5.78 14.55
C LEU A 284 12.57 6.97 13.90
N LEU A 285 13.89 6.99 13.99
CA LEU A 285 14.76 7.94 13.31
C LEU A 285 15.53 7.20 12.22
N ILE A 286 15.48 7.71 10.99
CA ILE A 286 16.22 7.19 9.85
C ILE A 286 17.02 8.34 9.24
N PRO A 287 18.36 8.34 9.33
CA PRO A 287 19.18 9.35 8.69
C PRO A 287 19.06 9.23 7.16
N LEU A 288 19.01 10.37 6.48
CA LEU A 288 19.05 10.46 5.03
C LEU A 288 20.51 10.58 4.60
N SER A 289 21.26 9.47 4.66
CA SER A 289 22.68 9.47 4.30
C SER A 289 22.85 9.55 2.78
N GLY A 290 23.59 10.55 2.31
CA GLY A 290 23.96 10.70 0.90
C GLY A 290 25.04 9.71 0.46
N GLN A 291 25.54 9.85 -0.77
CA GLN A 291 26.57 8.97 -1.33
C GLN A 291 27.89 8.94 -0.51
N PHE A 292 28.14 9.98 0.29
CA PHE A 292 29.37 10.13 1.10
C PHE A 292 29.17 9.81 2.59
N ASP A 293 28.08 9.12 2.95
CA ASP A 293 27.70 8.77 4.33
C ASP A 293 27.47 9.97 5.27
N GLU A 294 27.46 11.18 4.72
CA GLU A 294 27.09 12.39 5.42
C GLU A 294 25.56 12.53 5.43
N PRO A 295 24.91 12.68 6.59
CA PRO A 295 23.46 12.82 6.65
C PRO A 295 23.04 14.17 6.04
N ARG A 296 22.12 14.13 5.07
CA ARG A 296 21.49 15.32 4.48
C ARG A 296 20.23 15.75 5.24
N GLY A 297 19.74 14.87 6.11
CA GLY A 297 18.50 15.07 6.84
C GLY A 297 18.13 13.85 7.66
N VAL A 298 16.94 13.90 8.27
CA VAL A 298 16.40 12.82 9.09
C VAL A 298 14.92 12.64 8.78
N LEU A 299 14.54 11.40 8.51
CA LEU A 299 13.15 10.95 8.54
C LEU A 299 12.82 10.50 9.96
N SER A 300 11.77 11.08 10.55
CA SER A 300 11.24 10.62 11.83
C SER A 300 9.81 10.11 11.66
N VAL A 301 9.52 8.93 12.17
CA VAL A 301 8.19 8.30 12.15
C VAL A 301 7.76 8.00 13.57
N SER A 302 6.53 8.32 13.94
CA SER A 302 5.97 8.08 15.26
C SER A 302 4.71 7.24 15.16
N VAL A 303 4.58 6.28 16.06
CA VAL A 303 3.40 5.43 16.16
C VAL A 303 3.07 5.14 17.62
N ALA A 304 1.79 4.97 17.94
CA ALA A 304 1.35 4.43 19.22
C ALA A 304 2.03 3.07 19.50
N ARG A 305 2.47 2.86 20.74
CA ARG A 305 3.19 1.66 21.18
C ARG A 305 2.43 0.36 20.91
N ALA A 306 1.10 0.40 20.97
CA ALA A 306 0.23 -0.73 20.63
C ALA A 306 0.36 -1.18 19.16
N GLN A 307 0.92 -0.34 18.28
CA GLN A 307 1.10 -0.59 16.86
C GLN A 307 2.58 -0.72 16.45
N GLU A 308 3.49 -0.96 17.41
CA GLU A 308 4.92 -1.13 17.14
C GLU A 308 5.20 -2.21 16.07
N ALA A 309 4.40 -3.28 16.04
CA ALA A 309 4.50 -4.31 15.00
C ALA A 309 4.30 -3.77 13.57
N VAL A 310 3.44 -2.75 13.39
CA VAL A 310 3.20 -2.11 12.08
C VAL A 310 4.43 -1.32 11.64
N LEU A 311 5.07 -0.61 12.57
CA LEU A 311 6.33 0.11 12.32
C LEU A 311 7.45 -0.84 11.90
N LEU A 312 7.59 -1.97 12.60
CA LEU A 312 8.58 -3.01 12.28
C LEU A 312 8.29 -3.67 10.92
N ASP A 313 7.03 -3.94 10.59
CA ASP A 313 6.63 -4.50 9.30
C ASP A 313 6.92 -3.52 8.13
N ALA A 314 6.80 -2.21 8.36
CA ALA A 314 7.04 -1.16 7.37
C ALA A 314 8.52 -0.75 7.24
N LEU A 315 9.35 -1.09 8.24
CA LEU A 315 10.74 -0.66 8.36
C LEU A 315 11.57 -0.79 7.05
N PRO A 316 11.58 -1.93 6.33
CA PRO A 316 12.38 -2.05 5.11
C PRO A 316 11.97 -1.05 4.02
N LEU A 317 10.68 -0.73 3.94
CA LEU A 317 10.17 0.25 2.98
C LEU A 317 10.51 1.67 3.41
N LEU A 318 10.48 1.98 4.71
CA LEU A 318 10.88 3.28 5.25
C LEU A 318 12.37 3.56 4.97
N GLU A 319 13.24 2.57 5.17
CA GLU A 319 14.66 2.69 4.85
C GLU A 319 14.89 2.87 3.35
N LEU A 320 14.15 2.15 2.51
CA LEU A 320 14.21 2.32 1.06
C LEU A 320 13.78 3.73 0.64
N LEU A 321 12.68 4.25 1.20
CA LEU A 321 12.18 5.61 0.95
C LEU A 321 13.18 6.68 1.43
N ALA A 322 13.79 6.48 2.59
CA ALA A 322 14.85 7.36 3.10
C ALA A 322 16.06 7.40 2.15
N ASN A 323 16.52 6.24 1.68
CA ASN A 323 17.62 6.15 0.72
C ASN A 323 17.30 6.84 -0.61
N GLN A 324 16.07 6.66 -1.13
CA GLN A 324 15.63 7.36 -2.34
C GLN A 324 15.51 8.86 -2.13
N ALA A 325 15.08 9.30 -0.95
CA ALA A 325 15.04 10.72 -0.60
C ALA A 325 16.44 11.31 -0.57
N ALA A 326 17.41 10.65 0.08
CA ALA A 326 18.79 11.09 0.13
C ALA A 326 19.40 11.23 -1.28
N ALA A 327 19.24 10.22 -2.13
CA ALA A 327 19.71 10.26 -3.51
C ALA A 327 19.05 11.39 -4.34
N ALA A 328 17.76 11.64 -4.13
CA ALA A 328 17.06 12.74 -4.80
C ALA A 328 17.55 14.11 -4.32
N LEU A 329 17.85 14.27 -3.02
CA LEU A 329 18.41 15.50 -2.47
C LEU A 329 19.83 15.77 -3.00
N ASP A 330 20.70 14.74 -3.05
CA ASP A 330 22.04 14.86 -3.63
C ASP A 330 21.95 15.30 -5.10
N ASN A 331 21.04 14.71 -5.88
CA ASN A 331 20.82 15.11 -7.28
C ASN A 331 20.39 16.59 -7.40
N VAL A 332 19.47 17.04 -6.54
CA VAL A 332 18.99 18.43 -6.53
C VAL A 332 20.15 19.40 -6.25
N GLU A 333 21.01 19.10 -5.28
CA GLU A 333 22.18 19.91 -4.95
C GLU A 333 23.20 19.95 -6.10
N LEU A 334 23.45 18.79 -6.74
CA LEU A 334 24.32 18.67 -7.91
C LEU A 334 23.80 19.52 -9.09
N TYR A 335 22.50 19.45 -9.38
CA TYR A 335 21.88 20.23 -10.44
C TYR A 335 21.89 21.74 -10.13
N ALA A 336 21.67 22.14 -8.88
CA ALA A 336 21.76 23.54 -8.47
C ALA A 336 23.19 24.09 -8.68
N THR A 337 24.20 23.32 -8.27
CA THR A 337 25.61 23.70 -8.46
C THR A 337 25.99 23.78 -9.93
N LEU A 338 25.52 22.85 -10.76
CA LEU A 338 25.78 22.85 -12.20
C LEU A 338 25.10 24.03 -12.89
N ALA A 339 23.86 24.36 -12.52
CA ALA A 339 23.14 25.51 -13.06
C ALA A 339 23.87 26.82 -12.75
N ASP A 340 24.34 26.98 -11.50
CA ASP A 340 25.11 28.15 -11.07
C ASP A 340 26.43 28.27 -11.86
N ARG A 341 27.17 27.17 -12.03
CA ARG A 341 28.40 27.15 -12.84
C ARG A 341 28.15 27.49 -14.31
N VAL A 342 27.08 26.95 -14.91
CA VAL A 342 26.71 27.26 -16.30
C VAL A 342 26.34 28.74 -16.44
N GLN A 343 25.60 29.28 -15.48
CA GLN A 343 25.22 30.70 -15.47
C GLN A 343 26.45 31.60 -15.35
N HIS A 344 27.37 31.29 -14.43
CA HIS A 344 28.64 31.99 -14.29
C HIS A 344 29.48 31.93 -15.56
N ALA A 345 29.69 30.74 -16.13
CA ALA A 345 30.45 30.57 -17.36
C ALA A 345 29.83 31.31 -18.55
N THR A 346 28.50 31.33 -18.66
CA THR A 346 27.80 32.07 -19.72
C THR A 346 28.01 33.58 -19.55
N ALA A 347 27.89 34.09 -18.33
CA ALA A 347 28.14 35.51 -18.03
C ALA A 347 29.61 35.92 -18.25
N ASP A 348 30.56 35.01 -18.02
CA ASP A 348 31.98 35.22 -18.33
C ASP A 348 32.22 35.24 -19.85
N LEU A 349 31.61 34.32 -20.60
CA LEU A 349 31.72 34.27 -22.06
C LEU A 349 31.10 35.50 -22.73
N GLU A 350 29.97 36.00 -22.23
CA GLU A 350 29.35 37.24 -22.70
C GLU A 350 30.26 38.43 -22.46
N ARG A 351 30.84 38.56 -21.26
CA ARG A 351 31.84 39.59 -20.95
C ARG A 351 33.05 39.51 -21.87
N ASN A 352 33.61 38.32 -22.07
CA ASN A 352 34.76 38.12 -22.95
C ASN A 352 34.42 38.45 -24.42
N ALA A 353 33.23 38.08 -24.89
CA ALA A 353 32.78 38.42 -26.24
C ALA A 353 32.64 39.94 -26.45
N ASP A 354 32.13 40.65 -25.45
CA ASP A 354 32.01 42.10 -25.48
C ASP A 354 33.38 42.81 -25.43
N GLU A 355 34.30 42.31 -24.62
CA GLU A 355 35.68 42.78 -24.58
C GLU A 355 36.39 42.57 -25.93
N LEU A 356 36.20 41.42 -26.56
CA LEU A 356 36.74 41.11 -27.89
C LEU A 356 36.14 42.01 -28.98
N ARG A 357 34.82 42.28 -28.95
CA ARG A 357 34.17 43.24 -29.85
C ARG A 357 34.76 44.64 -29.68
N ALA A 358 34.92 45.10 -28.44
CA ALA A 358 35.53 46.39 -28.14
C ALA A 358 37.01 46.47 -28.56
N ALA A 359 37.77 45.39 -28.39
CA ALA A 359 39.15 45.29 -28.86
C ALA A 359 39.24 45.33 -30.39
N ARG A 360 38.36 44.60 -31.08
CA ARG A 360 38.25 44.61 -32.55
C ARG A 360 37.95 46.02 -33.06
N ASP A 361 36.96 46.69 -32.49
CA ASP A 361 36.57 48.05 -32.91
C ASP A 361 37.67 49.08 -32.65
N ARG A 362 38.50 48.88 -31.61
CA ARG A 362 39.69 49.69 -31.35
C ARG A 362 40.78 49.45 -32.39
N ALA A 363 41.02 48.19 -32.77
CA ALA A 363 42.00 47.81 -33.79
C ALA A 363 41.58 48.29 -35.19
N GLU A 364 40.30 48.20 -35.55
CA GLU A 364 39.78 48.73 -36.81
C GLU A 364 39.95 50.25 -36.89
N ARG A 365 39.66 50.97 -35.80
CA ARG A 365 39.87 52.42 -35.71
C ARG A 365 41.34 52.81 -35.87
N SER A 366 42.26 52.11 -35.22
CA SER A 366 43.70 52.40 -35.32
C SER A 366 44.26 52.08 -36.72
N THR A 367 43.73 51.03 -37.36
CA THR A 367 44.10 50.68 -38.75
C THR A 367 43.58 51.72 -39.72
N ARG A 368 42.33 52.17 -39.56
CA ARG A 368 41.72 53.21 -40.40
C ARG A 368 42.42 54.57 -40.23
N SER A 369 42.84 54.95 -39.03
CA SER A 369 43.59 56.19 -38.80
C SER A 369 45.00 56.14 -39.43
N ARG A 370 45.71 55.00 -39.32
CA ARG A 370 47.00 54.78 -40.00
C ARG A 370 46.88 54.82 -41.53
N ALA A 371 45.82 54.27 -42.10
CA ALA A 371 45.56 54.35 -43.53
C ALA A 371 45.34 55.80 -43.99
N ARG A 372 44.61 56.60 -43.19
CA ARG A 372 44.43 58.04 -43.44
C ARG A 372 45.72 58.85 -43.37
N SER A 373 46.64 58.52 -42.45
CA SER A 373 47.94 59.20 -42.33
C SER A 373 48.98 58.78 -43.37
N ARG A 374 48.77 57.65 -44.08
CA ARG A 374 49.66 57.15 -45.14
C ARG A 374 49.24 57.51 -46.55
N LEU A 375 48.14 58.24 -46.74
CA LEU A 375 47.83 58.85 -48.03
C LEU A 375 48.76 60.06 -48.20
N PRO A 376 49.80 60.01 -49.07
CA PRO A 376 50.51 61.22 -49.42
C PRO A 376 49.52 62.17 -50.09
N SER A 377 49.66 63.45 -49.79
CA SER A 377 49.04 64.53 -50.52
C SER A 377 49.45 64.46 -52.01
N MET A 378 48.75 63.65 -52.81
CA MET A 378 48.74 63.86 -54.26
C MET A 378 47.91 65.12 -54.49
N SER A 379 48.62 66.24 -54.51
CA SER A 379 48.11 67.51 -54.99
C SER A 379 47.54 67.31 -56.39
N ALA A 380 46.32 67.80 -56.58
CA ALA A 380 45.74 68.04 -57.88
C ALA A 380 46.72 68.83 -58.78
N ARG A 381 47.26 68.19 -59.83
CA ARG A 381 47.74 68.87 -61.03
C ARG A 381 47.94 67.91 -62.22
N CYS A 382 47.05 68.05 -63.20
CA CYS A 382 47.14 67.70 -64.64
C CYS A 382 47.17 66.19 -64.98
N LEU A 383 46.49 65.65 -66.00
CA LEU A 383 46.25 66.16 -67.35
C LEU A 383 44.96 65.58 -67.94
N SER A 384 44.33 66.41 -68.76
CA SER A 384 43.36 66.07 -69.79
C SER A 384 43.89 65.07 -70.83
N LYS A 385 42.93 64.30 -71.40
CA LYS A 385 42.86 63.72 -72.77
C LYS A 385 43.27 62.23 -72.98
N PRO A 386 42.81 61.55 -74.07
CA PRO A 386 41.85 60.45 -73.99
C PRO A 386 42.33 59.11 -74.64
N SER A 387 41.41 58.14 -74.66
CA SER A 387 41.32 56.94 -75.54
C SER A 387 42.05 55.65 -75.16
N ASN A 388 41.24 54.57 -75.10
CA ASN A 388 41.47 53.13 -75.28
C ASN A 388 42.55 52.48 -74.38
N TRP A 389 42.36 51.31 -73.76
CA TRP A 389 42.18 50.00 -74.38
C TRP A 389 41.54 49.00 -73.38
N TRP A 390 40.83 48.03 -73.95
CA TRP A 390 40.16 46.89 -73.33
C TRP A 390 41.10 45.79 -72.80
N CYS A 391 40.51 44.94 -71.95
CA CYS A 391 40.72 43.48 -71.76
C CYS A 391 41.37 42.96 -70.46
N ALA A 392 40.72 41.89 -70.00
CA ALA A 392 40.77 41.16 -68.72
C ALA A 392 42.10 40.45 -68.40
N PRO A 393 42.23 39.82 -67.20
CA PRO A 393 42.00 38.36 -67.19
C PRO A 393 41.40 37.73 -65.90
N GLN A 394 40.62 36.67 -66.15
CA GLN A 394 40.53 35.34 -65.53
C GLN A 394 40.56 35.12 -63.99
N LEU A 395 39.50 34.45 -63.52
CA LEU A 395 39.40 33.67 -62.27
C LEU A 395 40.12 32.31 -62.40
N PRO A 396 40.70 31.76 -61.32
CA PRO A 396 40.91 30.33 -61.19
C PRO A 396 39.84 29.67 -60.30
N THR A 397 39.51 28.43 -60.66
CA THR A 397 38.71 27.43 -59.91
C THR A 397 39.38 26.96 -58.64
#